data_AF-A0A1C6J7A0-F1
#
_entry.id   AF-A0A1C6J7A0-F1
#
_cell.length_a   1.000
_cell.length_b   1.000
_cell.length_c   1.000
_cell.angle_alpha   90.00
_cell.angle_beta   90.00
_cell.angle_gamma   90.00
#
_symmetry.space_group_name_H-M   'P 1'
#
loop_
_entity.id
_entity.type
_entity.pdbx_description
1 polymer ?
#
loop_
_entity_poly.entity_id
_entity_poly.type
_entity_poly.pdbx_seq_one_letter_code
_entity_poly.pdbx_strand_id
1 'polypeptide(L)' 'MPFDIVRNDILNMQVDAIVNIANPEPILGYDCDTGIHKKAGPEILQAKKVGSIGVGQVVKNER' A
#
# COMPACT_ATOMS: atom_id res chain seq x y z
N MET A 1 -0.55 19.56 12.84
CA MET A 1 0.22 18.35 13.17
C MET A 1 1.68 18.61 12.84
N PRO A 2 2.63 18.30 13.73
CA PRO A 2 4.05 18.32 13.37
C PRO A 2 4.32 17.28 12.28
N PHE A 3 5.34 17.56 11.45
CA PHE A 3 5.79 16.67 10.38
C PHE A 3 7.13 16.07 10.79
N ASP A 4 7.20 14.74 10.78
CA ASP A 4 8.37 13.98 11.18
C ASP A 4 9.01 13.28 9.99
N ILE A 5 10.33 13.36 9.89
CA ILE A 5 11.12 12.57 8.94
C ILE A 5 11.70 11.38 9.72
N VAL A 6 11.20 10.18 9.40
CA VAL A 6 11.58 8.94 10.09
C VAL A 6 12.37 8.04 9.14
N ARG A 7 13.52 7.52 9.61
CA ARG A 7 14.27 6.47 8.91
C ARG A 7 13.89 5.11 9.47
N ASN A 8 12.95 4.44 8.83
CA ASN A 8 12.47 3.11 9.24
C ASN A 8 11.98 2.30 8.03
N ASP A 9 11.74 1.01 8.25
CA ASP A 9 10.99 0.16 7.33
C ASP A 9 9.49 0.44 7.49
N ILE A 10 8.85 0.93 6.42
CA ILE A 10 7.43 1.26 6.40
C ILE A 10 6.55 0.04 6.73
N LEU A 11 7.03 -1.18 6.44
CA LEU A 11 6.32 -2.41 6.77
C LEU A 11 6.12 -2.56 8.28
N ASN A 12 6.98 -1.97 9.11
CA ASN A 12 6.96 -2.11 10.57
C ASN A 12 6.44 -0.86 11.31
N MET A 13 5.97 0.15 10.57
CA MET A 13 5.43 1.36 11.16
C MET A 13 4.10 1.08 11.87
N GLN A 14 3.96 1.56 13.11
CA GLN A 14 2.71 1.52 13.89
C GLN A 14 2.00 2.87 13.74
N VAL A 15 1.17 2.96 12.71
CA VAL A 15 0.44 4.17 12.32
C VAL A 15 -0.95 3.78 11.81
N ASP A 16 -1.86 4.74 11.73
CA ASP A 16 -3.23 4.48 11.28
C ASP A 16 -3.29 4.00 9.81
N ALA A 17 -2.37 4.47 8.98
CA ALA A 17 -2.26 4.05 7.58
C ALA A 17 -0.83 4.16 7.06
N ILE A 18 -0.45 3.22 6.19
CA ILE A 18 0.73 3.33 5.33
C ILE A 18 0.28 3.48 3.88
N VAL A 19 1.09 4.15 3.06
CA VAL A 19 0.81 4.35 1.63
C VAL A 19 1.70 3.43 0.82
N ASN A 20 1.09 2.63 -0.05
CA ASN A 20 1.78 1.83 -1.04
C ASN A 20 1.83 2.58 -2.39
N ILE A 21 2.91 2.41 -3.15
CA ILE A 21 2.97 2.86 -4.54
C ILE A 21 2.38 1.75 -5.40
N ALA A 22 1.24 2.02 -6.04
CA ALA A 22 0.52 1.05 -6.85
C ALA A 22 0.77 1.25 -8.35
N ASN A 23 0.74 0.14 -9.10
CA ASN A 23 0.63 0.19 -10.55
C ASN A 23 -0.80 0.63 -10.95
N PRO A 24 -0.97 1.45 -12.00
CA PRO A 24 -2.29 1.81 -12.53
C PRO A 24 -3.20 0.62 -12.81
N GLU A 25 -2.63 -0.52 -13.19
CA GLU A 25 -3.28 -1.82 -13.12
C GLU A 25 -2.86 -2.49 -11.80
N PRO A 26 -3.77 -2.77 -10.84
CA PRO A 26 -3.40 -3.25 -9.50
C PRO A 26 -2.86 -4.69 -9.50
N ILE A 27 -1.67 -4.88 -10.07
CA ILE A 27 -0.91 -6.11 -10.10
C ILE A 27 0.13 -6.08 -8.97
N LEU A 28 0.61 -7.27 -8.59
CA LEU A 28 1.69 -7.36 -7.62
C LEU A 28 3.00 -6.98 -8.32
N GLY A 29 3.62 -5.90 -7.87
CA GLY A 29 4.93 -5.43 -8.31
C GLY A 29 6.06 -6.02 -7.46
N TYR A 30 7.13 -5.24 -7.28
CA TYR A 30 8.37 -5.66 -6.61
C TYR A 30 8.65 -4.79 -5.37
N ASP A 31 9.78 -5.03 -4.70
CA ASP A 31 10.28 -4.23 -3.58
C ASP A 31 9.27 -4.03 -2.44
N CYS A 32 9.04 -2.78 -2.03
CA CYS A 32 8.18 -2.42 -0.93
C CYS A 32 6.73 -2.88 -1.15
N ASP A 33 6.24 -2.86 -2.40
CA ASP A 33 4.91 -3.35 -2.75
C ASP A 33 4.76 -4.84 -2.42
N THR A 34 5.73 -5.66 -2.85
CA THR A 34 5.78 -7.08 -2.49
C THR A 34 5.84 -7.27 -0.96
N GLY A 35 6.62 -6.45 -0.26
CA GLY A 35 6.72 -6.48 1.20
C GLY A 35 5.37 -6.21 1.89
N ILE A 36 4.64 -5.18 1.44
CA ILE A 36 3.32 -4.81 1.96
C ILE A 36 2.33 -5.95 1.72
N HIS A 37 2.29 -6.49 0.50
CA HIS A 37 1.40 -7.59 0.17
C HIS A 37 1.69 -8.86 0.99
N LYS A 38 2.97 -9.22 1.16
CA LYS A 38 3.37 -10.38 1.98
C LYS A 38 3.02 -10.20 3.45
N LYS A 39 3.27 -9.01 4.01
CA LYS A 39 3.01 -8.74 5.43
C LYS A 39 1.54 -8.57 5.74
N ALA A 40 0.79 -7.94 4.84
CA ALA A 40 -0.65 -7.81 4.99
C ALA A 40 -1.31 -9.18 4.93
N GLY A 41 -0.96 -10.04 3.97
CA GLY A 41 -1.59 -11.34 3.75
C GLY A 41 -2.60 -11.32 2.58
N PRO A 42 -3.16 -12.49 2.20
CA PRO A 42 -3.84 -12.68 0.91
C PRO A 42 -5.12 -11.87 0.72
N GLU A 43 -5.81 -11.52 1.80
CA GLU A 43 -7.06 -10.74 1.75
C GLU A 43 -6.85 -9.29 1.30
N ILE A 44 -5.63 -8.75 1.34
CA ILE A 44 -5.32 -7.46 0.69
C ILE A 44 -5.45 -7.52 -0.84
N LEU A 45 -5.45 -8.72 -1.44
CA LEU A 45 -5.65 -8.90 -2.88
C LEU A 45 -7.08 -8.57 -3.32
N GLN A 46 -8.01 -8.33 -2.40
CA GLN A 46 -9.31 -7.73 -2.72
C GLN A 46 -9.17 -6.33 -3.30
N ALA A 47 -8.06 -5.63 -3.01
CA ALA A 47 -7.65 -4.40 -3.69
C ALA A 47 -7.55 -4.56 -5.21
N LYS A 48 -7.37 -5.77 -5.74
CA LYS A 48 -7.32 -5.97 -7.20
C LYS A 48 -8.69 -5.82 -7.88
N LYS A 49 -9.78 -5.75 -7.09
CA LYS A 49 -11.16 -5.65 -7.59
C LYS A 49 -11.60 -4.21 -7.88
N VAL A 50 -10.82 -3.20 -7.50
CA VAL A 50 -11.19 -1.78 -7.71
C VAL A 50 -10.98 -1.26 -9.14
N GLY A 51 -10.48 -2.09 -10.06
CA GLY A 51 -10.20 -1.67 -11.44
C GLY A 51 -8.95 -0.81 -11.54
N SER A 52 -8.84 0.01 -12.58
CA SER A 52 -7.65 0.84 -12.80
C SER A 52 -7.56 2.01 -11.82
N ILE A 53 -6.34 2.36 -11.43
CA ILE A 53 -6.03 3.47 -10.54
C ILE A 53 -5.36 4.57 -11.38
N GLY A 54 -6.02 5.73 -11.50
CA GLY A 54 -5.46 6.88 -12.21
C GLY A 54 -4.25 7.48 -11.47
N VAL A 55 -3.39 8.20 -12.19
CA VAL A 55 -2.28 8.95 -11.57
C VAL A 55 -2.83 9.94 -10.54
N GLY A 56 -2.29 9.90 -9.32
CA GLY A 56 -2.72 10.75 -8.21
C GLY A 56 -4.01 10.29 -7.52
N GLN A 57 -4.64 9.21 -7.99
CA GLN A 57 -5.76 8.59 -7.29
C GLN A 57 -5.27 7.65 -6.19
N VAL A 58 -6.13 7.47 -5.19
CA VAL A 58 -5.89 6.58 -4.06
C VAL A 58 -7.07 5.64 -3.93
N VAL A 59 -6.75 4.37 -3.74
CA VAL A 59 -7.71 3.36 -3.33
C VAL A 59 -7.38 2.94 -1.90
N LYS A 60 -8.40 2.96 -1.06
CA LYS A 60 -8.30 2.43 0.29
C LYS A 60 -8.71 0.96 0.28
N ASN A 61 -7.89 0.12 0.90
CA ASN A 61 -8.30 -1.25 1.21
C ASN A 61 -9.15 -1.23 2.46
N GLU A 62 -10.35 -1.77 2.38
CA GLU A 62 -11.19 -1.99 3.55
C GLU A 62 -10.75 -3.31 4.19
N ARG A 63 -9.90 -3.21 5.21
CA ARG A 63 -9.92 -4.12 6.33
C ARG A 63 -10.54 -3.40 7.51
#